data_AF-A0A1Q7DEA7-F1
#
_entry.id   AF-A0A1Q7DEA7-F1
#
_cell.length_a   1.000
_cell.length_b   1.000
_cell.length_c   1.000
_cell.angle_alpha   90.00
_cell.angle_beta   90.00
_cell.angle_gamma   90.00
#
_symmetry.space_group_name_H-M   'P 1'
#
loop_
_entity.id
_entity.type
_entity.pdbx_description
1 polymer ?
#
loop_
_entity_poly.entity_id
_entity_poly.type
_entity_poly.pdbx_seq_one_letter_code
_entity_poly.pdbx_strand_id
1 'polypeptide(L)'
;MIPRRLVGLFLAAAILVLPPAAHASPPDQSWFPGLYDNADFDDVVLLITSNLGAIQPAIVWSARPVAPVVALVTRANVGQRPLFPLSSTLSRAPPLA
;
A
#
# COMPACT_ATOMS: atom_id res chain seq x y z
N MET A 1 -18.87 -9.77 39.78
CA MET A 1 -18.21 -10.99 39.21
C MET A 1 -18.83 -11.49 37.90
N ILE A 2 -20.07 -11.09 37.56
CA ILE A 2 -20.80 -11.48 36.34
C ILE A 2 -20.18 -11.01 35.00
N PRO A 3 -19.53 -9.83 34.86
CA PRO A 3 -19.13 -9.34 33.52
C PRO A 3 -18.03 -10.20 32.88
N ARG A 4 -17.10 -10.75 33.68
CA ARG A 4 -16.03 -11.62 33.18
C ARG A 4 -16.57 -12.93 32.59
N ARG A 5 -17.65 -13.47 33.19
CA ARG A 5 -18.29 -14.70 32.70
C ARG A 5 -19.06 -14.44 31.41
N LEU A 6 -19.77 -13.32 31.30
CA LEU A 6 -20.43 -12.92 30.04
C LEU A 6 -19.43 -12.69 28.91
N VAL A 7 -18.32 -12.00 29.18
CA VAL A 7 -17.25 -11.79 28.19
C VAL A 7 -16.67 -13.14 27.74
N GLY A 8 -16.40 -14.05 28.68
CA GLY A 8 -15.93 -15.40 28.37
C GLY A 8 -16.92 -16.19 27.51
N LEU A 9 -18.22 -16.13 27.84
CA LEU A 9 -19.27 -16.80 27.07
C LEU A 9 -19.39 -16.21 25.65
N PHE A 10 -19.35 -14.90 25.53
CA PHE A 10 -19.38 -14.21 24.24
C PHE A 10 -18.18 -14.58 23.37
N LEU A 11 -16.97 -14.60 23.94
CA LEU A 11 -15.76 -15.02 23.23
C LEU A 11 -15.86 -16.48 22.78
N ALA A 12 -16.33 -17.38 23.66
CA ALA A 12 -16.52 -18.79 23.32
C ALA A 12 -17.53 -18.96 22.17
N ALA A 13 -18.65 -18.23 22.22
CA ALA A 13 -19.65 -18.22 21.15
C ALA A 13 -19.07 -17.66 19.84
N ALA A 14 -18.32 -16.56 19.91
CA ALA A 14 -17.68 -15.95 18.74
C ALA A 14 -16.69 -16.90 18.07
N ILE A 15 -15.81 -17.56 18.85
CA ILE A 15 -14.85 -18.53 18.34
C ILE A 15 -15.54 -19.72 17.67
N LEU A 16 -16.70 -20.15 18.19
CA LEU A 16 -17.43 -21.30 17.64
C LEU A 16 -18.26 -20.95 16.39
N VAL A 17 -18.84 -19.74 16.35
CA VAL A 17 -19.80 -19.35 15.30
C VAL A 17 -19.15 -18.61 14.14
N LEU A 18 -18.12 -17.78 14.38
CA LEU A 18 -17.50 -16.98 13.32
C LEU A 18 -16.88 -17.82 12.20
N PRO A 19 -16.15 -18.93 12.46
CA PRO A 19 -15.56 -19.71 11.38
C PRO A 19 -16.60 -20.27 10.39
N PRO A 20 -17.62 -21.03 10.79
CA PRO A 20 -18.61 -21.52 9.81
C PRO A 20 -19.42 -20.39 9.16
N ALA A 21 -19.67 -19.27 9.86
CA ALA A 21 -20.32 -18.11 9.27
C ALA A 21 -19.44 -17.43 8.18
N ALA A 22 -18.12 -17.41 8.37
CA ALA A 22 -17.16 -16.89 7.37
C ALA A 22 -16.99 -17.82 6.16
N HIS A 23 -17.37 -19.10 6.28
CA HIS A 23 -17.38 -20.06 5.18
C HIS A 23 -18.79 -20.20 4.56
N ALA A 24 -19.66 -19.18 4.72
CA ALA A 24 -20.98 -19.17 4.08
C ALA A 24 -20.84 -19.34 2.55
N SER A 25 -21.80 -20.01 1.91
CA SER A 25 -21.72 -20.34 0.48
C SER A 25 -22.44 -19.31 -0.40
N PRO A 26 -21.79 -18.75 -1.45
CA PRO A 26 -20.39 -18.99 -1.81
C PRO A 26 -19.44 -18.24 -0.87
N PRO A 27 -18.27 -18.82 -0.55
CA PRO A 27 -17.27 -18.15 0.27
C PRO A 27 -16.86 -16.84 -0.38
N ASP A 28 -16.46 -15.88 0.45
CA ASP A 28 -15.88 -14.63 -0.03
C ASP A 28 -14.70 -14.93 -0.98
N GLN A 29 -14.56 -14.10 -2.01
CA GLN A 29 -13.48 -14.26 -2.98
C GLN A 29 -12.14 -14.10 -2.26
N SER A 30 -11.31 -15.14 -2.34
CA SER A 30 -10.01 -15.17 -1.68
C SER A 30 -8.93 -14.36 -2.41
N TRP A 31 -9.24 -13.88 -3.63
CA TRP A 31 -8.29 -13.19 -4.49
C TRP A 31 -8.97 -12.28 -5.52
N PHE A 32 -8.55 -11.01 -5.54
CA PHE A 32 -8.88 -9.98 -6.52
C PHE A 32 -7.62 -9.59 -7.32
N PRO A 33 -7.65 -9.62 -8.66
CA PRO A 33 -6.56 -9.11 -9.49
C PRO A 33 -6.31 -7.63 -9.22
N GLY A 34 -5.05 -7.21 -9.24
CA GLY A 34 -4.66 -5.83 -8.94
C GLY A 34 -4.49 -5.53 -7.45
N LEU A 35 -5.10 -6.29 -6.54
CA LEU A 35 -5.07 -6.01 -5.10
C LEU A 35 -4.09 -6.93 -4.34
N TYR A 36 -3.97 -8.20 -4.73
CA TYR A 36 -3.10 -9.17 -4.04
C TYR A 36 -1.92 -9.65 -4.88
N ASP A 37 -1.64 -9.04 -6.02
CA ASP A 37 -0.57 -9.40 -6.96
C ASP A 37 0.51 -8.31 -7.09
N ASN A 38 0.52 -7.32 -6.18
CA ASN A 38 1.42 -6.17 -6.24
C ASN A 38 1.25 -5.35 -7.54
N ALA A 39 0.06 -5.37 -8.14
CA ALA A 39 -0.26 -4.58 -9.33
C ALA A 39 -1.10 -3.33 -9.02
N ASP A 40 -1.06 -2.85 -7.77
CA ASP A 40 -1.66 -1.58 -7.31
C ASP A 40 -0.68 -0.40 -7.36
N PHE A 41 0.58 -0.62 -7.80
CA PHE A 41 1.61 0.39 -8.01
C PHE A 41 2.05 1.14 -6.73
N ASP A 42 1.88 0.54 -5.56
CA ASP A 42 2.38 1.08 -4.29
C ASP A 42 3.92 1.21 -4.29
N ASP A 43 4.61 0.30 -4.97
CA ASP A 43 6.04 0.29 -5.23
C ASP A 43 6.52 1.52 -6.03
N VAL A 44 5.75 1.95 -7.03
CA VAL A 44 6.01 3.17 -7.80
C VAL A 44 5.82 4.41 -6.92
N VAL A 45 4.75 4.45 -6.12
CA VAL A 45 4.53 5.55 -5.17
C VAL A 45 5.67 5.61 -4.16
N LEU A 46 6.08 4.47 -3.62
CA LEU A 46 7.21 4.35 -2.71
C LEU A 46 8.52 4.81 -3.36
N LEU A 47 8.77 4.43 -4.62
CA LEU A 47 9.95 4.87 -5.38
C LEU A 47 9.98 6.40 -5.56
N ILE A 48 8.85 7.00 -5.94
CA ILE A 48 8.76 8.46 -6.15
C ILE A 48 8.95 9.20 -4.83
N THR A 49 8.24 8.78 -3.79
CA THR A 49 8.22 9.47 -2.49
C THR A 49 9.51 9.28 -1.69
N SER A 50 10.16 8.11 -1.77
CA SER A 50 11.45 7.86 -1.13
C SER A 50 12.57 8.73 -1.69
N ASN A 51 12.57 9.00 -3.00
CA ASN A 51 13.54 9.89 -3.63
C ASN A 51 13.28 11.38 -3.28
N LEU A 52 12.01 11.77 -3.12
CA LEU A 52 11.66 13.13 -2.67
C LEU A 52 12.03 13.37 -1.20
N GLY A 53 12.01 12.34 -0.34
CA GLY A 53 12.49 12.45 1.04
C GLY A 53 14.00 12.70 1.15
N ALA A 54 14.78 12.30 0.14
CA ALA A 54 16.22 12.54 0.08
C ALA A 54 16.59 13.95 -0.42
N ILE A 55 15.66 14.64 -1.09
CA ILE A 55 15.81 16.05 -1.44
C ILE A 55 15.14 16.84 -0.34
N GLN A 56 15.91 17.36 0.61
CA GLN A 56 15.37 18.33 1.57
C GLN A 56 14.76 19.48 0.76
N PRO A 57 13.42 19.67 0.76
CA PRO A 57 12.86 20.81 0.07
C PRO A 57 13.37 22.03 0.82
N ALA A 58 14.24 22.81 0.20
CA ALA A 58 14.45 24.18 0.63
C ALA A 58 13.12 24.87 0.35
N ILE A 59 12.20 24.80 1.32
CA ILE A 59 10.93 25.48 1.25
C ILE A 59 11.23 26.98 1.37
N VAL A 60 11.54 27.59 0.23
CA VAL A 60 11.63 29.05 0.10
C VAL A 60 10.25 29.53 -0.34
N TRP A 61 9.39 29.82 0.63
CA TRP A 61 8.17 30.58 0.34
C TRP A 61 8.57 31.99 -0.06
N SER A 62 8.59 32.28 -1.35
CA SER A 62 8.56 33.67 -1.83
C SER A 62 7.22 33.89 -2.52
N ALA A 63 6.36 34.70 -1.91
CA ALA A 63 5.08 35.13 -2.48
C ALA A 63 5.28 36.20 -3.58
N ARG A 64 6.19 35.93 -4.53
CA ARG A 64 6.42 36.80 -5.69
C ARG A 64 5.56 36.30 -6.86
N PRO A 65 4.91 37.20 -7.63
CA PRO A 65 4.26 36.81 -8.88
C PRO A 65 5.29 36.10 -9.77
N VAL A 66 5.08 34.82 -10.03
CA VAL A 66 5.96 34.04 -10.91
C VAL A 66 5.57 34.37 -12.34
N ALA A 67 6.42 35.11 -13.05
CA ALA A 67 6.30 35.25 -14.49
C ALA A 67 6.42 33.85 -15.14
N PRO A 68 5.61 33.50 -16.16
CA PRO A 68 5.74 32.21 -16.82
C PRO A 68 7.09 32.15 -17.53
N VAL A 69 8.06 31.47 -16.92
CA VAL A 69 9.32 31.13 -17.54
C VAL A 69 9.12 29.81 -18.29
N VAL A 70 9.03 29.88 -19.61
CA VAL A 70 9.13 28.70 -20.47
C VAL A 70 10.62 28.38 -20.61
N ALA A 71 11.13 27.51 -19.73
CA ALA A 71 12.47 26.98 -19.86
C ALA A 71 12.44 25.73 -20.75
N LEU A 72 13.29 25.68 -21.77
CA LEU A 72 13.54 24.47 -22.53
C LEU A 72 14.30 23.50 -21.62
N VAL A 73 13.61 22.50 -21.08
CA VAL A 73 14.24 21.44 -20.28
C VAL A 73 14.96 20.50 -21.24
N THR A 74 16.26 20.71 -21.43
CA THR A 74 17.11 19.67 -22.02
C THR A 74 17.08 18.47 -21.09
N ARG A 75 16.73 17.28 -21.64
CA ARG A 75 16.74 16.02 -20.88
C ARG A 75 18.13 15.85 -20.27
N ALA A 76 18.24 16.06 -18.97
CA ALA A 76 19.44 15.70 -18.23
C ALA A 76 19.66 14.21 -18.46
N ASN A 77 20.87 13.84 -18.88
CA ASN A 77 21.28 12.45 -18.89
C ASN A 77 21.43 12.04 -17.42
N VAL A 78 20.31 11.70 -16.79
CA VAL A 78 20.29 11.05 -15.49
C VAL A 78 20.91 9.70 -15.75
N GLY A 79 22.22 9.61 -15.53
CA GLY A 79 22.91 8.32 -15.54
C GLY A 79 22.07 7.37 -14.72
N GLN A 80 21.71 6.22 -15.29
CA GLN A 80 20.81 5.28 -14.65
C GLN A 80 21.41 4.93 -13.29
N ARG A 81 20.91 5.55 -12.23
CA ARG A 81 21.24 5.13 -10.87
C ARG A 81 20.69 3.72 -10.78
N PRO A 82 21.50 2.72 -10.39
CA PRO A 82 20.99 1.38 -10.15
C PRO A 82 19.82 1.51 -9.18
N LEU A 83 18.61 1.29 -9.69
CA LEU A 83 17.45 1.14 -8.85
C LEU A 83 17.66 -0.20 -8.18
N PHE A 84 18.03 -0.18 -6.91
CA PHE A 84 17.96 -1.40 -6.12
C PHE A 84 16.47 -1.73 -6.04
N PRO A 85 16.01 -2.89 -6.56
CA PRO A 85 14.66 -3.31 -6.28
C PRO A 85 14.55 -3.39 -4.76
N LEU A 86 13.74 -2.50 -4.18
CA LEU A 86 13.22 -2.75 -2.84
C LEU A 86 12.55 -4.11 -2.96
N SER A 87 12.97 -5.05 -2.11
CA SER A 87 12.51 -6.44 -2.15
C SER A 87 11.00 -6.45 -2.35
N SER A 88 10.53 -6.87 -3.54
CA SER A 88 9.10 -7.09 -3.71
C SER A 88 8.77 -8.20 -2.73
N THR A 89 7.95 -7.88 -1.74
CA THR A 89 7.37 -8.91 -0.91
C THR A 89 6.61 -9.81 -1.86
N LEU A 90 7.11 -11.03 -2.07
CA LEU A 90 6.50 -11.98 -2.99
C LEU A 90 5.01 -12.08 -2.64
N SER A 91 4.19 -11.49 -3.51
CA SER A 91 2.78 -11.38 -3.26
C SER A 91 2.13 -12.75 -3.28
N ARG A 92 0.93 -12.86 -2.69
CA ARG A 92 0.17 -14.10 -2.67
C ARG A 92 -0.25 -14.44 -4.10
N ALA A 93 0.32 -15.51 -4.66
CA ALA A 93 -0.06 -16.01 -5.98
C ALA A 93 -1.58 -16.28 -6.05
N PRO A 94 -2.21 -16.15 -7.23
CA PRO A 94 -3.62 -16.47 -7.39
C PRO A 94 -3.90 -17.90 -6.92
N PRO A 95 -5.08 -18.17 -6.33
CA PRO A 95 -5.47 -19.51 -5.93
C PRO A 95 -5.47 -20.42 -7.16
N LEU A 96 -5.03 -21.67 -6.99
CA LEU A 96 -5.11 -22.69 -8.04
C LEU A 96 -6.59 -22.97 -8.34
N ALA A 97 -6.93 -23.05 -9.63
CA ALA A 97 -8.27 -23.33 -10.11
C ALA A 97 -8.74 -24.76 -9.82
#